data_AF-A0AAE9F933-F1
#
_entry.id   AF-A0AAE9F933-F1
#
_cell.length_a   1.000
_cell.length_b   1.000
_cell.length_c   1.000
_cell.angle_alpha   90.00
_cell.angle_beta   90.00
_cell.angle_gamma   90.00
#
_symmetry.space_group_name_H-M   'P 1'
#
loop_
_entity.id
_entity.type
_entity.pdbx_description
1 polymer ?
#
loop_
_entity_poly.entity_id
_entity_poly.type
_entity_poly.pdbx_seq_one_letter_code
_entity_poly.pdbx_strand_id
1 'polypeptide(L)'
;MSLQEIPEKVLNNLMNFLDFREILTLRSVSHNLRNHIDKTKPDFSIILISIHADFNNQKNQHFSKGTWSVSAISAEDLDFLKTNFLQLPTFKFCVIYYQILKNLDQLLELFGAPFIIYDLGKENQKRWYFKFPDNSVLNILLVPSMIFLTRIEKNEVPEGAEIVGSE
;
A
#
# COMPACT_ATOMS: atom_id res chain seq x y z
N MET A 1 0.96 14.52 -29.28
CA MET A 1 2.33 14.71 -28.76
C MET A 1 2.68 13.42 -28.02
N SER A 2 3.61 12.63 -28.53
CA SER A 2 3.98 11.34 -27.93
C SER A 2 5.03 11.60 -26.85
N LEU A 3 4.96 10.90 -25.72
CA LEU A 3 5.94 10.99 -24.64
C LEU A 3 7.38 10.59 -25.06
N GLN A 4 7.58 10.13 -26.31
CA GLN A 4 8.87 9.69 -26.84
C GLN A 4 9.82 10.84 -27.19
N GLU A 5 9.34 12.09 -27.23
CA GLU A 5 10.13 13.26 -27.62
C GLU A 5 10.63 14.10 -26.42
N ILE A 6 10.32 13.70 -25.18
CA ILE A 6 10.68 14.46 -23.98
C ILE A 6 12.19 14.30 -23.70
N PRO A 7 12.97 15.39 -23.59
CA PRO A 7 14.40 15.31 -23.28
C PRO A 7 14.67 14.68 -21.91
N GLU A 8 15.71 13.84 -21.80
CA GLU A 8 16.10 13.18 -20.53
C GLU A 8 16.26 14.16 -19.36
N LYS A 9 16.79 15.37 -19.62
CA LYS A 9 16.96 16.40 -18.59
C LYS A 9 15.63 16.88 -18.00
N VAL A 10 14.59 16.97 -18.84
CA VAL A 10 13.24 17.36 -18.39
C VAL A 10 12.61 16.23 -17.59
N LEU A 11 12.79 14.97 -18.01
CA LEU A 11 12.36 13.79 -17.26
C LEU A 11 13.01 13.71 -15.88
N ASN A 12 14.32 13.88 -15.78
CA ASN A 12 15.03 13.88 -14.50
C ASN A 12 14.51 14.96 -13.54
N ASN A 13 14.29 16.17 -14.06
CA ASN A 13 13.75 17.26 -13.26
C ASN A 13 12.32 16.96 -12.80
N LEU A 14 11.48 16.40 -13.67
CA LEU A 14 10.13 16.00 -13.32
C LEU A 14 10.14 14.95 -12.20
N MET A 15 10.97 13.91 -12.32
CA MET A 15 11.07 12.82 -11.33
C MET A 15 11.41 13.33 -9.92
N ASN A 16 12.14 14.43 -9.78
CA ASN A 16 12.45 15.02 -8.47
C ASN A 16 11.25 15.70 -7.79
N PHE A 17 10.17 15.99 -8.52
CA PHE A 17 8.94 16.57 -7.97
C PHE A 17 7.85 15.53 -7.72
N LEU A 18 8.05 14.29 -8.18
CA LEU A 18 7.04 13.25 -8.14
C LEU A 18 7.22 12.38 -6.90
N ASP A 19 6.10 11.97 -6.32
CA ASP A 19 6.12 10.99 -5.24
C ASP A 19 6.27 9.56 -5.79
N PHE A 20 6.46 8.60 -4.88
CA PHE A 20 6.62 7.20 -5.23
C PHE A 20 5.46 6.66 -6.09
N ARG A 21 4.22 7.03 -5.78
CA ARG A 21 3.03 6.53 -6.47
C ARG A 21 2.97 7.06 -7.89
N GLU A 22 3.26 8.34 -8.07
CA GLU A 22 3.34 8.98 -9.38
C GLU A 22 4.45 8.37 -10.23
N ILE A 23 5.61 8.09 -9.65
CA ILE A 23 6.72 7.44 -10.36
C ILE A 23 6.37 6.00 -10.76
N LEU A 24 5.72 5.21 -9.88
CA LEU A 24 5.24 3.87 -10.24
C LEU A 24 4.19 3.89 -11.35
N THR A 25 3.30 4.87 -11.31
CA THR A 25 2.30 5.08 -12.35
C THR A 25 2.98 5.43 -13.68
N LEU A 26 3.97 6.32 -13.66
CA LEU A 26 4.77 6.65 -14.85
C LEU A 26 5.58 5.45 -15.37
N ARG A 27 6.07 4.58 -14.48
CA ARG A 27 6.76 3.34 -14.85
C ARG A 27 5.84 2.34 -15.56
N SER A 28 4.55 2.33 -15.24
CA SER A 28 3.59 1.37 -15.81
C SER A 28 3.05 1.79 -17.17
N VAL A 29 2.93 3.10 -17.45
CA VAL A 29 2.31 3.64 -18.67
C VAL A 29 3.17 3.57 -19.94
N SER A 30 4.50 3.49 -19.86
CA SER A 30 5.36 3.47 -21.07
C SER A 30 6.70 2.77 -20.87
N HIS A 31 7.16 2.06 -21.90
CA HIS A 31 8.48 1.44 -21.95
C HIS A 31 9.63 2.46 -21.81
N ASN A 32 9.50 3.66 -22.38
CA ASN A 32 10.56 4.68 -22.28
C ASN A 32 10.68 5.23 -20.86
N LEU A 33 9.55 5.55 -20.22
CA LEU A 33 9.52 5.99 -18.82
C LEU A 33 10.05 4.89 -17.90
N ARG A 34 9.64 3.64 -18.13
CA ARG A 34 10.15 2.49 -17.37
C ARG A 34 11.67 2.37 -17.46
N ASN A 35 12.22 2.38 -18.67
CA ASN A 35 13.67 2.26 -18.87
C ASN A 35 14.42 3.44 -18.26
N HIS A 36 13.87 4.65 -18.35
CA HIS A 36 14.47 5.84 -17.76
C HIS A 36 14.46 5.76 -16.23
N ILE A 37 13.32 5.48 -15.61
CA ILE A 37 13.17 5.33 -14.14
C ILE A 37 14.08 4.22 -13.61
N ASP A 38 14.15 3.09 -14.31
CA ASP A 38 14.99 1.95 -13.91
C ASP A 38 16.49 2.27 -13.99
N LYS A 39 16.89 3.15 -14.92
CA LYS A 39 18.26 3.65 -15.09
C LYS A 39 18.62 4.74 -14.09
N THR A 40 17.72 5.71 -13.88
CA THR A 40 17.99 6.90 -13.06
C THR A 40 17.82 6.64 -11.58
N LYS A 41 16.99 5.65 -11.21
CA LYS A 41 16.68 5.29 -9.82
C LYS A 41 16.43 6.54 -8.96
N PRO A 42 15.38 7.32 -9.28
CA PRO A 42 15.08 8.55 -8.55
C PRO A 42 14.96 8.27 -7.05
N ASP A 43 15.28 9.26 -6.21
CA ASP A 43 15.21 9.09 -4.77
C ASP A 43 13.74 8.96 -4.34
N PHE A 44 13.30 7.73 -4.12
CA PHE A 44 11.88 7.42 -3.94
C PHE A 44 11.34 7.85 -2.57
N SER A 45 12.14 8.45 -1.69
CA SER A 45 11.84 8.59 -0.25
C SER A 45 11.51 7.26 0.45
N ILE A 46 11.72 6.15 -0.26
CA ILE A 46 11.56 4.79 0.24
C ILE A 46 12.92 4.32 0.70
N ILE A 47 13.02 4.14 2.00
CA ILE A 47 14.25 3.78 2.68
C ILE A 47 14.54 2.30 2.45
N LEU A 48 13.51 1.45 2.32
CA LEU A 48 13.66 0.01 2.09
C LEU A 48 12.37 -0.62 1.53
N ILE A 49 12.50 -1.49 0.51
CA ILE A 49 11.45 -2.42 0.07
C ILE A 49 12.01 -3.84 0.12
N SER A 50 11.44 -4.68 0.98
CA SER A 50 11.71 -6.11 1.03
C SER A 50 10.49 -6.88 0.53
N ILE A 51 10.57 -7.43 -0.68
CA ILE A 51 9.53 -8.29 -1.25
C ILE A 51 9.91 -9.73 -0.98
N HIS A 52 9.02 -10.48 -0.33
CA HIS A 52 9.22 -11.90 -0.08
C HIS A 52 8.23 -12.69 -0.94
N ALA A 53 8.76 -13.37 -1.96
CA ALA A 53 8.01 -14.33 -2.75
C ALA A 53 8.00 -15.69 -2.03
N ASP A 54 6.85 -16.35 -2.01
CA ASP A 54 6.71 -17.71 -1.44
C ASP A 54 7.12 -18.71 -2.52
N PHE A 55 8.33 -19.27 -2.42
CA PHE A 55 8.92 -20.15 -3.45
C PHE A 55 8.43 -21.61 -3.36
N ASN A 56 7.47 -21.90 -2.49
CA ASN A 56 7.12 -23.29 -2.17
C ASN A 56 6.33 -24.04 -3.26
N ASN A 57 5.91 -23.40 -4.36
CA ASN A 57 5.31 -24.09 -5.50
C ASN A 57 5.82 -23.52 -6.82
N GLN A 58 6.55 -24.34 -7.59
CA GLN A 58 7.24 -24.01 -8.86
C GLN A 58 6.35 -23.55 -10.03
N LYS A 59 5.12 -23.07 -9.79
CA LYS A 59 4.21 -22.66 -10.87
C LYS A 59 3.72 -21.22 -10.86
N ASN A 60 3.85 -20.45 -9.78
CA ASN A 60 3.33 -19.08 -9.74
C ASN A 60 4.16 -18.19 -8.77
N GLN A 61 5.13 -17.46 -9.32
CA GLN A 61 5.96 -16.49 -8.59
C GLN A 61 5.18 -15.18 -8.36
N HIS A 62 4.25 -15.16 -7.41
CA HIS A 62 3.47 -13.97 -7.12
C HIS A 62 3.78 -13.39 -5.75
N PHE A 63 3.67 -12.06 -5.67
CA PHE A 63 3.80 -11.30 -4.43
C PHE A 63 2.80 -11.82 -3.40
N SER A 64 3.31 -12.16 -2.21
CA SER A 64 2.46 -12.61 -1.10
C SER A 64 2.77 -11.86 0.20
N LYS A 65 4.02 -11.43 0.39
CA LYS A 65 4.49 -10.72 1.58
C LYS A 65 5.38 -9.54 1.22
N GLY A 66 5.25 -8.43 1.93
CA GLY A 66 6.11 -7.25 1.73
C GLY A 66 6.38 -6.49 3.02
N THR A 67 7.57 -5.90 3.11
CA THR A 67 7.91 -4.94 4.16
C THR A 67 8.47 -3.68 3.52
N TRP A 68 7.88 -2.53 3.83
CA TRP A 68 8.27 -1.23 3.29
C TRP A 68 8.63 -0.27 4.41
N SER A 69 9.60 0.59 4.19
CA SER A 69 9.94 1.69 5.10
C SER A 69 9.96 3.00 4.32
N VAL A 70 9.09 3.94 4.71
CA VAL A 70 8.87 5.21 4.03
C VAL A 70 9.00 6.37 5.01
N SER A 71 9.49 7.52 4.55
CA SER A 71 9.56 8.72 5.40
C SER A 71 8.17 9.28 5.71
N ALA A 72 7.27 9.30 4.73
CA ALA A 72 5.89 9.71 4.91
C ALA A 72 4.93 8.82 4.12
N ILE A 73 3.70 8.70 4.62
CA ILE A 73 2.59 8.05 3.94
C ILE A 73 1.33 8.90 4.08
N SER A 74 0.54 9.03 3.01
CA SER A 74 -0.73 9.75 3.00
C SER A 74 -1.94 8.81 3.12
N ALA A 75 -3.11 9.38 3.36
CA ALA A 75 -4.37 8.63 3.33
C ALA A 75 -4.65 8.05 1.93
N GLU A 76 -4.32 8.80 0.88
CA GLU A 76 -4.51 8.41 -0.51
C GLU A 76 -3.57 7.27 -0.92
N ASP A 77 -2.35 7.24 -0.39
CA ASP A 77 -1.43 6.12 -0.58
C ASP A 77 -2.02 4.84 0.02
N LEU A 78 -2.59 4.93 1.23
CA LEU A 78 -3.22 3.78 1.88
C LEU A 78 -4.45 3.29 1.14
N ASP A 79 -5.29 4.20 0.64
CA ASP A 79 -6.45 3.82 -0.17
C ASP A 79 -6.03 3.14 -1.48
N PHE A 80 -4.98 3.65 -2.12
CA PHE A 80 -4.39 3.03 -3.30
C PHE A 80 -3.87 1.62 -2.98
N LEU A 81 -3.09 1.46 -1.92
CA LEU A 81 -2.53 0.17 -1.52
C LEU A 81 -3.62 -0.85 -1.17
N LYS A 82 -4.62 -0.44 -0.38
CA LYS A 82 -5.82 -1.24 -0.10
C LYS A 82 -6.47 -1.72 -1.40
N THR A 83 -6.76 -0.79 -2.32
CA THR A 83 -7.46 -1.09 -3.57
C THR A 83 -6.70 -2.09 -4.43
N ASN A 84 -5.37 -1.94 -4.53
CA ASN A 84 -4.54 -2.88 -5.29
C ASN A 84 -4.43 -4.25 -4.59
N PHE A 85 -4.24 -4.28 -3.28
CA PHE A 85 -4.11 -5.54 -2.54
C PHE A 85 -5.40 -6.36 -2.54
N LEU A 86 -6.57 -5.72 -2.51
CA LEU A 86 -7.87 -6.41 -2.64
C LEU A 86 -8.03 -7.15 -3.98
N GLN A 87 -7.32 -6.72 -5.02
CA GLN A 87 -7.32 -7.37 -6.33
C GLN A 87 -6.29 -8.50 -6.47
N LEU A 88 -5.39 -8.66 -5.49
CA LEU A 88 -4.32 -9.66 -5.54
C LEU A 88 -4.73 -10.96 -4.81
N PRO A 89 -5.10 -12.03 -5.52
CA PRO A 89 -5.54 -13.28 -4.90
C PRO A 89 -4.44 -13.99 -4.11
N THR A 90 -3.17 -13.63 -4.30
CA THR A 90 -2.03 -14.21 -3.58
C THR A 90 -1.56 -13.37 -2.39
N PHE A 91 -2.14 -12.18 -2.18
CA PHE A 91 -1.77 -11.31 -1.08
C PHE A 91 -2.05 -12.00 0.26
N LYS A 92 -1.06 -11.96 1.16
CA LYS A 92 -1.18 -12.46 2.53
C LYS A 92 -0.93 -11.35 3.53
N PHE A 93 0.16 -10.59 3.36
CA PHE A 93 0.62 -9.67 4.39
C PHE A 93 1.54 -8.56 3.88
N CYS A 94 1.41 -7.36 4.43
CA CYS A 94 2.35 -6.27 4.22
C CYS A 94 2.52 -5.43 5.49
N VAL A 95 3.77 -5.05 5.80
CA VAL A 95 4.09 -4.07 6.85
C VAL A 95 4.67 -2.83 6.22
N ILE A 96 4.21 -1.67 6.66
CA ILE A 96 4.74 -0.38 6.26
C ILE A 96 5.19 0.36 7.51
N TYR A 97 6.49 0.62 7.60
CA TYR A 97 7.07 1.51 8.60
C TYR A 97 7.02 2.94 8.05
N TYR A 98 6.56 3.89 8.86
CA TYR A 98 6.46 5.28 8.47
C TYR A 98 6.93 6.21 9.58
N GLN A 99 7.43 7.41 9.22
CA GLN A 99 7.78 8.45 10.20
C GLN A 99 6.65 9.49 10.33
N ILE A 100 6.04 9.87 9.20
CA ILE A 100 4.96 10.88 9.16
C ILE A 100 3.73 10.30 8.46
N LEU A 101 2.58 10.34 9.14
CA LEU A 101 1.28 10.08 8.53
C LEU A 101 0.63 11.43 8.17
N LYS A 102 0.39 11.65 6.88
CA LYS A 102 -0.24 12.87 6.37
C LYS A 102 -1.75 12.64 6.23
N ASN A 103 -2.53 13.71 6.42
CA ASN A 103 -3.97 13.77 6.13
C ASN A 103 -4.80 12.68 6.85
N LEU A 104 -4.62 12.52 8.16
CA LEU A 104 -5.37 11.50 8.93
C LEU A 104 -6.89 11.70 8.85
N ASP A 105 -7.38 12.93 8.82
CA ASP A 105 -8.83 13.20 8.76
C ASP A 105 -9.44 12.65 7.46
N GLN A 106 -8.73 12.81 6.34
CA GLN A 106 -9.13 12.26 5.05
C GLN A 106 -9.09 10.73 5.03
N LEU A 107 -8.20 10.09 5.81
CA LEU A 107 -8.22 8.63 5.96
C LEU A 107 -9.53 8.17 6.59
N LEU A 108 -10.06 8.90 7.57
CA LEU A 108 -11.35 8.60 8.19
C LEU A 108 -12.51 8.80 7.22
N GLU A 109 -12.43 9.77 6.30
CA GLU A 109 -13.42 9.94 5.24
C GLU A 109 -13.37 8.79 4.22
N LEU A 110 -12.18 8.35 3.83
CA LEU A 110 -11.99 7.29 2.83
C LEU A 110 -12.32 5.90 3.38
N PHE A 111 -11.95 5.61 4.63
CA PHE A 111 -12.05 4.27 5.22
C PHE A 111 -13.25 4.13 6.17
N GLY A 112 -13.85 5.24 6.58
CA GLY A 112 -14.90 5.27 7.60
C GLY A 112 -14.34 5.19 9.03
N ALA A 113 -15.25 5.02 9.98
CA ALA A 113 -14.91 4.94 11.40
C ALA A 113 -14.07 3.67 11.68
N PRO A 114 -12.90 3.79 12.33
CA PRO A 114 -12.12 2.62 12.69
C PRO A 114 -12.79 1.84 13.81
N PHE A 115 -12.61 0.53 13.78
CA PHE A 115 -12.78 -0.30 14.95
C PHE A 115 -11.62 -0.06 15.93
N ILE A 116 -11.95 0.35 17.16
CA ILE A 116 -10.99 0.65 18.23
C ILE A 116 -11.15 -0.41 19.32
N ILE A 117 -10.03 -0.95 19.79
CA ILE A 117 -10.00 -1.89 20.91
C ILE A 117 -9.48 -1.15 22.14
N TYR A 118 -10.31 -1.05 23.18
CA TYR A 118 -10.00 -0.35 24.43
C TYR A 118 -9.30 -1.27 25.46
N ASP A 119 -8.37 -2.11 25.00
CA ASP A 119 -7.49 -2.87 25.90
C ASP A 119 -6.35 -1.97 26.38
N LEU A 120 -5.92 -2.14 27.64
CA LEU A 120 -4.70 -1.52 28.18
C LEU A 120 -3.52 -1.77 27.24
N GLY A 121 -2.95 -0.69 26.68
CA GLY A 121 -1.83 -0.75 25.74
C GLY A 121 -2.19 -0.85 24.25
N LYS A 122 -3.48 -0.91 23.88
CA LYS A 122 -3.96 -0.88 22.48
C LYS A 122 -4.75 0.38 22.11
N GLU A 123 -4.75 1.36 23.00
CA GLU A 123 -5.62 2.55 22.94
C GLU A 123 -5.43 3.42 21.69
N ASN A 124 -4.29 3.27 21.00
CA ASN A 124 -3.98 4.00 19.76
C ASN A 124 -4.10 3.16 18.48
N GLN A 125 -4.65 1.95 18.58
CA GLN A 125 -4.84 1.07 17.42
C GLN A 125 -6.14 1.41 16.70
N LYS A 126 -6.04 1.71 15.41
CA LYS A 126 -7.20 1.86 14.52
C LYS A 126 -7.22 0.69 13.56
N ARG A 127 -8.38 0.03 13.43
CA ARG A 127 -8.55 -1.10 12.53
C ARG A 127 -9.66 -0.85 11.53
N TRP A 128 -9.45 -1.27 10.29
CA TRP A 128 -10.48 -1.30 9.26
C TRP A 128 -10.47 -2.66 8.59
N TYR A 129 -11.65 -3.11 8.17
CA TYR A 129 -11.86 -4.41 7.55
C TYR A 129 -12.54 -4.23 6.20
N PHE A 130 -11.92 -4.75 5.15
CA PHE A 130 -12.45 -4.66 3.77
C PHE A 130 -12.62 -6.05 3.18
N LYS A 131 -13.78 -6.31 2.60
CA LYS A 131 -14.09 -7.62 2.01
C LYS A 131 -13.24 -7.86 0.75
N PHE A 132 -12.56 -9.01 0.66
CA PHE A 132 -11.99 -9.48 -0.60
C PHE A 132 -13.08 -10.02 -1.53
N PRO A 133 -12.82 -10.20 -2.84
CA PRO A 133 -13.76 -10.87 -3.74
C PRO A 133 -14.13 -12.31 -3.35
N ASP A 134 -13.31 -12.96 -2.50
CA ASP A 134 -13.60 -14.27 -1.92
C ASP A 134 -14.15 -14.15 -0.49
N ASN A 135 -14.05 -15.22 0.32
CA ASN A 135 -14.54 -15.23 1.70
C ASN A 135 -13.54 -14.68 2.74
N SER A 136 -12.47 -14.01 2.29
CA SER A 136 -11.45 -13.43 3.16
C SER A 136 -11.63 -11.92 3.35
N VAL A 137 -10.89 -11.36 4.29
CA VAL A 137 -10.99 -9.95 4.68
C VAL A 137 -9.60 -9.34 4.77
N LEU A 138 -9.43 -8.13 4.23
CA LEU A 138 -8.26 -7.31 4.43
C LEU A 138 -8.42 -6.54 5.74
N ASN A 139 -7.60 -6.87 6.72
CA ASN A 139 -7.43 -6.12 7.95
C ASN A 139 -6.31 -5.07 7.76
N ILE A 140 -6.65 -3.80 7.93
CA ILE A 140 -5.68 -2.71 8.00
C ILE A 140 -5.61 -2.23 9.44
N LEU A 141 -4.47 -2.48 10.09
CA LEU A 141 -4.18 -2.04 11.45
C LEU A 141 -3.16 -0.90 11.39
N LEU A 142 -3.59 0.28 11.82
CA LEU A 142 -2.76 1.46 12.00
C LEU A 142 -2.36 1.58 13.46
N VAL A 143 -1.06 1.64 13.71
CA VAL A 143 -0.45 1.92 15.01
C VAL A 143 0.61 3.02 14.84
N PRO A 144 1.09 3.66 15.92
CA PRO A 144 2.18 4.60 15.81
C PRO A 144 3.38 4.00 15.06
N SER A 145 3.79 4.65 13.98
CA SER A 145 4.94 4.33 13.13
C SER A 145 4.86 3.04 12.30
N MET A 146 3.77 2.27 12.36
CA MET A 146 3.60 1.05 11.55
C MET A 146 2.17 0.85 11.05
N ILE A 147 2.05 0.27 9.87
CA ILE A 147 0.77 -0.14 9.27
C ILE A 147 0.88 -1.60 8.87
N PHE A 148 -0.07 -2.39 9.33
CA PHE A 148 -0.18 -3.80 8.98
C PHE A 148 -1.38 -4.00 8.06
N LEU A 149 -1.13 -4.50 6.85
CA LEU A 149 -2.15 -4.93 5.92
C LEU A 149 -2.11 -6.45 5.88
N THR A 150 -3.11 -7.12 6.44
CA THR A 150 -3.12 -8.57 6.60
C THR A 150 -4.40 -9.15 6.03
N ARG A 151 -4.29 -10.19 5.23
CA ARG A 151 -5.44 -10.97 4.81
C ARG A 151 -5.75 -12.01 5.89
N ILE A 152 -6.97 -11.99 6.38
CA ILE A 152 -7.48 -12.87 7.42
C ILE A 152 -8.75 -13.56 6.94
N GLU A 153 -9.13 -14.66 7.59
CA GLU A 153 -10.42 -15.27 7.37
C GLU A 153 -11.53 -14.43 8.03
N LYS A 154 -12.75 -14.51 7.49
CA LYS A 154 -13.89 -13.72 7.99
C LYS A 154 -14.25 -14.02 9.46
N ASN A 155 -14.01 -15.25 9.92
CA ASN A 155 -14.21 -15.70 11.31
C ASN A 155 -13.19 -15.07 12.30
N GLU A 156 -12.06 -14.55 11.82
CA GLU A 156 -11.05 -13.89 12.64
C GLU A 156 -11.36 -12.40 12.88
N VAL A 157 -12.36 -11.85 12.18
CA VAL A 157 -12.82 -10.48 12.39
C VAL A 157 -13.53 -10.39 13.74
N PRO A 158 -13.12 -9.46 14.64
CA PRO A 158 -13.76 -9.28 15.93
C PRO A 158 -15.26 -8.99 15.83
N GLU A 159 -16.03 -9.51 16.78
CA GLU A 159 -17.46 -9.22 16.88
C GLU A 159 -17.71 -7.72 17.07
N GLY A 160 -18.69 -7.18 16.34
CA GLY A 160 -19.00 -5.74 16.35
C GLY A 160 -18.12 -4.88 15.43
N ALA A 161 -17.10 -5.44 14.77
CA ALA A 161 -16.36 -4.73 13.74
C ALA A 161 -17.15 -4.65 12.42
N GLU A 162 -17.19 -3.47 11.82
CA GLU A 162 -17.78 -3.26 10.50
C GLU A 162 -16.85 -3.79 9.41
N ILE A 163 -17.39 -4.59 8.48
CA ILE A 163 -16.69 -5.04 7.27
C ILE A 163 -17.23 -4.24 6.09
N VAL A 164 -16.44 -3.30 5.60
CA VAL A 164 -16.82 -2.45 4.48
C VAL A 164 -16.81 -3.28 3.19
N GLY A 165 -17.92 -3.26 2.45
CA GLY A 165 -18.14 -4.04 1.22
C GLY A 165 -19.09 -5.24 1.37
N SER A 166 -19.89 -5.30 2.44
CA SER A 166 -21.09 -6.15 2.50
C SER A 166 -22.20 -5.59 1.60
N GLU A 167 -22.86 -6.50 0.86
CA GLU A 167 -24.08 -6.21 0.08
C GLU A 167 -25.18 -5.55 0.92
#